data_AF-A8PVH8-F1
#
_entry.id   AF-A8PVH8-F1
#
_cell.length_a   1.000
_cell.length_b   1.000
_cell.length_c   1.000
_cell.angle_alpha   90.00
_cell.angle_beta   90.00
_cell.angle_gamma   90.00
#
_symmetry.space_group_name_H-M   'P 1'
#
loop_
_entity.id
_entity.type
_entity.pdbx_description
1 polymer ?
#
loop_
_entity_poly.entity_id
_entity_poly.type
_entity_poly.pdbx_seq_one_letter_code
_entity_poly.pdbx_strand_id
1 'polypeptide(L)'
;MQLPAPIRVAGVRALVWHAKEKPKAALLFIPGNPGMSAHYSEYLSHVYHIFDGQCTILCKGSPGQDDTVNAPPPTGNMKTSFFNISYTYYGLLDQISSQAAALEAIRNTVPADTPVIVQGHSMGSYVALELLRMHPEMIQSVHLLFPALCHIGRAPQARFTRRWLWPPWLVFLQLVSWLLARLPLAWSLGLVYMLTGQTRPFARVTAELIRRPHALVTALCTFYDELCMIQDIPDHVVACAKDKIVPMQPWPRSQRIGSTLT
;
A
#
# COMPACT_ATOMS: atom_id res chain seq x y z
N MET A 1 -11.79 -18.83 8.60
CA MET A 1 -11.05 -17.55 8.63
C MET A 1 -12.07 -16.44 8.45
N GLN A 2 -12.12 -15.45 9.34
CA GLN A 2 -13.07 -14.34 9.18
C GLN A 2 -12.64 -13.47 8.00
N LEU A 3 -13.55 -13.28 7.04
CA LEU A 3 -13.30 -12.43 5.88
C LEU A 3 -13.42 -10.95 6.29
N PRO A 4 -12.59 -10.06 5.72
CA PRO A 4 -12.75 -8.62 5.96
C PRO A 4 -14.08 -8.12 5.44
N ALA A 5 -14.66 -7.14 6.13
CA ALA A 5 -15.75 -6.34 5.59
C ALA A 5 -15.18 -5.27 4.64
N PRO A 6 -15.63 -5.19 3.38
CA PRO A 6 -15.25 -4.10 2.50
C PRO A 6 -16.00 -2.82 2.89
N ILE A 7 -15.27 -1.74 3.12
CA ILE A 7 -15.80 -0.41 3.41
C ILE A 7 -15.15 0.63 2.49
N ARG A 8 -15.56 1.89 2.62
CA ARG A 8 -14.87 3.04 2.01
C ARG A 8 -14.46 4.03 3.09
N VAL A 9 -13.24 4.52 2.98
CA VAL A 9 -12.70 5.57 3.86
C VAL A 9 -12.15 6.67 2.98
N ALA A 10 -12.67 7.89 3.14
CA ALA A 10 -12.34 9.04 2.29
C ALA A 10 -12.44 8.74 0.78
N GLY A 11 -13.48 8.00 0.39
CA GLY A 11 -13.73 7.63 -1.00
C GLY A 11 -12.89 6.48 -1.56
N VAL A 12 -11.98 5.88 -0.79
CA VAL A 12 -11.14 4.78 -1.26
C VAL A 12 -11.54 3.46 -0.59
N ARG A 13 -11.48 2.35 -1.33
CA ARG A 13 -11.72 1.01 -0.78
C ARG A 13 -10.80 0.75 0.42
N ALA A 14 -11.39 0.21 1.47
CA ALA A 14 -10.68 -0.32 2.62
C ALA A 14 -11.28 -1.65 3.05
N LEU A 15 -10.48 -2.43 3.75
CA LEU A 15 -10.85 -3.71 4.34
C LEU A 15 -10.76 -3.56 5.86
N VAL A 16 -11.81 -3.94 6.56
CA VAL A 16 -11.84 -3.90 8.03
C VAL A 16 -12.10 -5.28 8.62
N TRP A 17 -11.33 -5.62 9.65
CA TRP A 17 -11.59 -6.75 10.54
C TRP A 17 -11.95 -6.19 11.91
N HIS A 18 -13.21 -6.33 12.32
CA HIS A 18 -13.65 -5.85 13.63
C HIS A 18 -13.23 -6.82 14.73
N ALA A 19 -12.76 -6.31 15.86
CA ALA A 19 -12.60 -7.14 17.03
C ALA A 19 -13.93 -7.80 17.45
N LYS A 20 -13.88 -9.03 17.98
CA LYS A 20 -15.07 -9.77 18.42
C LYS A 20 -15.74 -9.12 19.65
N GLU A 21 -14.94 -8.46 20.48
CA GLU A 21 -15.33 -7.75 21.70
C GLU A 21 -14.65 -6.37 21.75
N LYS A 22 -14.56 -5.74 22.94
CA LYS A 22 -13.77 -4.52 23.11
C LYS A 22 -12.33 -4.77 22.62
N PRO A 23 -11.84 -4.04 21.61
CA PRO A 23 -10.51 -4.26 21.05
C PRO A 23 -9.43 -3.96 22.09
N LYS A 24 -8.43 -4.83 22.18
CA LYS A 24 -7.20 -4.59 22.96
C LYS A 24 -6.23 -3.66 22.23
N ALA A 25 -6.34 -3.61 20.90
CA ALA A 25 -5.56 -2.73 20.04
C ALA A 25 -6.32 -2.48 18.73
N ALA A 26 -5.92 -1.42 18.02
CA ALA A 26 -6.34 -1.14 16.66
C ALA A 26 -5.10 -1.07 15.75
N LEU A 27 -5.15 -1.68 14.57
CA LEU A 27 -4.06 -1.70 13.61
C LEU A 27 -4.48 -1.02 12.31
N LEU A 28 -3.86 0.12 11.99
CA LEU A 28 -3.92 0.70 10.65
C LEU A 28 -2.80 0.09 9.80
N PHE A 29 -3.17 -0.65 8.76
CA PHE A 29 -2.23 -1.16 7.77
C PHE A 29 -2.20 -0.27 6.52
N ILE A 30 -1.01 0.20 6.15
CA ILE A 30 -0.76 1.07 5.00
C ILE A 30 -0.05 0.26 3.90
N PRO A 31 -0.73 -0.02 2.78
CA PRO A 31 -0.16 -0.69 1.61
C PRO A 31 1.08 0.00 1.04
N GLY A 32 1.97 -0.78 0.45
CA GLY A 32 3.00 -0.30 -0.48
C GLY A 32 2.44 -0.10 -1.90
N ASN A 33 3.30 0.23 -2.86
CA ASN A 33 2.91 0.41 -4.26
C ASN A 33 2.99 -0.91 -5.05
N PRO A 34 1.94 -1.34 -5.79
CA PRO A 34 0.62 -0.73 -5.89
C PRO A 34 -0.23 -0.93 -4.63
N GLY A 35 -0.89 0.14 -4.19
CA GLY A 35 -1.63 0.27 -2.94
C GLY A 35 -3.01 -0.36 -2.98
N MET A 36 -3.08 -1.61 -3.44
CA MET A 36 -4.30 -2.41 -3.48
C MET A 36 -4.51 -3.08 -2.12
N SER A 37 -5.54 -2.66 -1.35
CA SER A 37 -5.86 -3.25 -0.04
C SER A 37 -6.08 -4.77 -0.11
N ALA A 38 -6.69 -5.26 -1.19
CA ALA A 38 -6.93 -6.69 -1.40
C ALA A 38 -5.66 -7.55 -1.49
N HIS A 39 -4.50 -6.98 -1.88
CA HIS A 39 -3.21 -7.69 -1.84
C HIS A 39 -2.82 -8.16 -0.43
N TYR A 40 -3.32 -7.48 0.61
CA TYR A 40 -2.93 -7.77 1.99
C TYR A 40 -4.00 -8.55 2.75
N SER A 41 -5.11 -8.91 2.09
CA SER A 41 -6.26 -9.55 2.75
C SER A 41 -5.92 -10.88 3.42
N GLU A 42 -5.15 -11.75 2.77
CA GLU A 42 -4.73 -13.03 3.33
C GLU A 42 -3.78 -12.83 4.52
N TYR A 43 -2.72 -12.04 4.34
CA TYR A 43 -1.77 -11.67 5.39
C TYR A 43 -2.48 -11.09 6.63
N LEU A 44 -3.35 -10.10 6.44
CA LEU A 44 -4.05 -9.44 7.54
C LEU A 44 -5.10 -10.34 8.19
N SER A 45 -5.70 -11.26 7.44
CA SER A 45 -6.57 -12.27 8.03
C SER A 45 -5.77 -13.24 8.93
N HIS A 46 -4.53 -13.57 8.56
CA HIS A 46 -3.64 -14.36 9.41
C HIS A 46 -3.24 -13.58 10.66
N VAL A 47 -2.87 -12.31 10.52
CA VAL A 47 -2.57 -11.41 11.65
C VAL A 47 -3.76 -11.32 12.60
N TYR A 48 -4.97 -11.08 12.08
CA TYR A 48 -6.20 -11.03 12.86
C TYR A 48 -6.45 -12.34 13.63
N HIS A 49 -6.19 -13.48 13.00
CA HIS A 49 -6.32 -14.80 13.64
C HIS A 49 -5.28 -15.03 14.74
N ILE A 50 -4.04 -14.62 14.55
CA ILE A 50 -2.98 -14.69 15.57
C ILE A 50 -3.36 -13.87 16.80
N PHE A 51 -4.05 -12.74 16.61
CA PHE A 51 -4.60 -11.93 17.70
C PHE A 51 -5.94 -12.44 18.26
N ASP A 52 -6.40 -13.61 17.84
CA ASP A 52 -7.70 -14.22 18.20
C ASP A 52 -8.91 -13.27 18.03
N GLY A 53 -8.82 -12.35 17.08
CA GLY A 53 -9.84 -11.33 16.85
C GLY A 53 -10.00 -10.31 17.98
N GLN A 54 -8.96 -10.10 18.80
CA GLN A 54 -8.91 -9.06 19.83
C GLN A 54 -8.39 -7.70 19.31
N CYS A 55 -8.07 -7.60 18.02
CA CYS A 55 -7.57 -6.40 17.38
C CYS A 55 -8.51 -5.98 16.24
N THR A 56 -8.85 -4.68 16.18
CA THR A 56 -9.54 -4.12 15.02
C THR A 56 -8.49 -3.73 13.98
N ILE A 57 -8.55 -4.28 12.77
CA ILE A 57 -7.59 -3.99 11.70
C ILE A 57 -8.30 -3.20 10.60
N LEU A 58 -7.71 -2.08 10.16
CA LEU A 58 -8.13 -1.32 8.98
C LEU A 58 -6.99 -1.30 7.96
N CYS A 59 -7.27 -1.74 6.73
CA CYS A 59 -6.35 -1.63 5.60
C CYS A 59 -6.99 -0.82 4.50
N LYS A 60 -6.57 0.43 4.32
CA LYS A 60 -7.10 1.32 3.28
C LYS A 60 -6.16 1.33 2.08
N GLY A 61 -6.74 1.17 0.89
CA GLY A 61 -6.01 1.30 -0.37
C GLY A 61 -5.53 2.73 -0.65
N SER A 62 -4.65 2.84 -1.64
CA SER A 62 -4.15 4.10 -2.17
C SER A 62 -5.14 4.72 -3.16
N PRO A 63 -5.54 6.00 -3.00
CA PRO A 63 -6.40 6.67 -3.99
C PRO A 63 -5.78 6.61 -5.39
N GLY A 64 -6.64 6.41 -6.38
CA GLY A 64 -6.27 6.24 -7.79
C GLY A 64 -5.76 4.84 -8.12
N GLN A 65 -5.08 4.15 -7.20
CA GLN A 65 -4.56 2.80 -7.42
C GLN A 65 -5.61 1.75 -7.05
N ASP A 66 -6.20 1.84 -5.85
CA ASP A 66 -7.33 1.01 -5.43
C ASP A 66 -8.67 1.60 -5.91
N ASP A 67 -9.77 0.89 -5.71
CA ASP A 67 -11.11 1.37 -6.07
C ASP A 67 -11.43 2.68 -5.35
N THR A 68 -11.64 3.74 -6.14
CA THR A 68 -11.67 5.14 -5.70
C THR A 68 -12.91 5.81 -6.27
N VAL A 69 -13.80 6.26 -5.40
CA VAL A 69 -15.09 6.90 -5.72
C VAL A 69 -15.31 8.06 -4.74
N ASN A 70 -15.52 9.28 -5.26
CA ASN A 70 -15.74 10.49 -4.45
C ASN A 70 -14.60 10.80 -3.46
N ALA A 71 -13.36 10.47 -3.82
CA ALA A 71 -12.18 10.94 -3.10
C ALA A 71 -11.89 12.42 -3.48
N PRO A 72 -11.16 13.18 -2.63
CA PRO A 72 -10.64 14.49 -3.01
C PRO A 72 -9.92 14.44 -4.37
N PRO A 73 -9.96 15.50 -5.19
CA PRO A 73 -9.32 15.48 -6.50
C PRO A 73 -7.79 15.30 -6.38
N PRO A 74 -7.15 14.58 -7.34
CA PRO A 74 -5.70 14.41 -7.35
C PRO A 74 -4.99 15.76 -7.53
N THR A 75 -3.88 15.96 -6.81
CA THR A 75 -3.07 17.20 -6.90
C THR A 75 -1.86 17.04 -7.82
N GLY A 76 -1.40 15.81 -8.05
CA GLY A 76 -0.30 15.50 -8.95
C GLY A 76 -0.64 15.77 -10.41
N ASN A 77 0.29 16.38 -11.15
CA ASN A 77 0.16 16.61 -12.58
C ASN A 77 1.45 16.21 -13.31
N MET A 78 1.34 15.29 -14.27
CA MET A 78 2.41 14.92 -15.18
C MET A 78 2.11 15.49 -16.56
N LYS A 79 3.01 16.33 -17.07
CA LYS A 79 2.93 16.86 -18.45
C LYS A 79 3.95 16.14 -19.33
N THR A 80 3.50 15.62 -20.47
CA THR A 80 4.41 15.13 -21.50
C THR A 80 4.48 16.11 -22.67
N SER A 81 5.65 16.73 -22.86
CA SER A 81 5.90 17.64 -23.98
C SER A 81 5.78 16.95 -25.35
N PHE A 82 5.91 15.63 -25.39
CA PHE A 82 5.92 14.85 -26.63
C PHE A 82 4.54 14.73 -27.30
N PHE A 83 3.47 14.76 -26.51
CA PHE A 83 2.09 14.63 -27.01
C PHE A 83 1.16 15.77 -26.55
N ASN A 84 1.69 16.76 -25.82
CA ASN A 84 0.92 17.80 -25.14
C ASN A 84 -0.23 17.23 -24.26
N ILE A 85 -0.01 16.07 -23.67
CA ILE A 85 -0.97 15.42 -22.77
C ILE A 85 -0.60 15.74 -21.33
N SER A 86 -1.60 16.16 -20.55
CA SER A 86 -1.49 16.32 -19.10
C SER A 86 -2.30 15.22 -18.42
N TYR A 87 -1.67 14.53 -17.48
CA TYR A 87 -2.28 13.49 -16.67
C TYR A 87 -2.31 13.92 -15.22
N THR A 88 -3.49 13.96 -14.62
CA THR A 88 -3.62 14.13 -13.17
C THR A 88 -3.59 12.77 -12.48
N TYR A 89 -2.87 12.70 -11.37
CA TYR A 89 -2.69 11.47 -10.60
C TYR A 89 -2.54 11.80 -9.11
N TYR A 90 -2.83 10.81 -8.27
CA TYR A 90 -2.67 10.96 -6.82
C TYR A 90 -1.20 10.81 -6.44
N GLY A 91 -0.54 11.94 -6.17
CA GLY A 91 0.87 11.99 -5.79
C GLY A 91 1.09 11.56 -4.34
N LEU A 92 2.35 11.50 -3.91
CA LEU A 92 2.70 11.04 -2.55
C LEU A 92 2.00 11.81 -1.43
N LEU A 93 1.85 13.14 -1.56
CA LEU A 93 1.13 13.97 -0.59
C LEU A 93 -0.36 13.61 -0.52
N ASP A 94 -0.98 13.30 -1.65
CA ASP A 94 -2.37 12.83 -1.66
C ASP A 94 -2.49 11.47 -0.96
N GLN A 95 -1.51 10.59 -1.14
CA GLN A 95 -1.45 9.30 -0.44
C GLN A 95 -1.37 9.49 1.07
N ILE A 96 -0.51 10.40 1.54
CA ILE A 96 -0.34 10.72 2.97
C ILE A 96 -1.64 11.27 3.56
N SER A 97 -2.21 12.32 2.94
CA SER A 97 -3.47 12.93 3.40
C SER A 97 -4.62 11.92 3.42
N SER A 98 -4.69 11.06 2.40
CA SER A 98 -5.73 10.03 2.32
C SER A 98 -5.56 8.92 3.38
N GLN A 99 -4.34 8.64 3.85
CA GLN A 99 -4.10 7.71 4.95
C GLN A 99 -4.28 8.36 6.32
N ALA A 100 -4.09 9.67 6.46
CA ALA A 100 -4.43 10.41 7.68
C ALA A 100 -5.94 10.28 7.98
N ALA A 101 -6.79 10.38 6.96
CA ALA A 101 -8.23 10.13 7.11
C ALA A 101 -8.56 8.69 7.56
N ALA A 102 -7.72 7.69 7.22
CA ALA A 102 -7.87 6.33 7.75
C ALA A 102 -7.43 6.20 9.20
N LEU A 103 -6.40 6.94 9.61
CA LEU A 103 -5.99 7.01 11.00
C LEU A 103 -7.11 7.60 11.87
N GLU A 104 -7.73 8.69 11.43
CA GLU A 104 -8.90 9.26 12.10
C GLU A 104 -10.07 8.28 12.13
N ALA A 105 -10.37 7.61 11.01
CA ALA A 105 -11.45 6.64 10.93
C ALA A 105 -11.25 5.48 11.92
N ILE A 106 -10.06 4.87 11.98
CA ILE A 106 -9.81 3.76 12.93
C ILE A 106 -9.85 4.27 14.38
N ARG A 107 -9.27 5.44 14.66
CA ARG A 107 -9.26 6.05 16.00
C ARG A 107 -10.67 6.32 16.52
N ASN A 108 -11.58 6.76 15.65
CA ASN A 108 -12.98 7.04 15.99
C ASN A 108 -13.83 5.78 16.16
N THR A 109 -13.37 4.62 15.67
CA THR A 109 -14.10 3.35 15.80
C THR A 109 -13.75 2.55 17.06
N VAL A 110 -12.70 2.95 17.79
CA VAL A 110 -12.20 2.24 18.97
C VAL A 110 -12.20 3.14 20.22
N PRO A 111 -12.47 2.60 21.42
CA PRO A 111 -12.47 3.37 22.68
C PRO A 111 -11.17 4.16 22.91
N ALA A 112 -11.25 5.36 23.48
CA ALA A 112 -10.11 6.29 23.59
C ALA A 112 -8.84 5.69 24.22
N ASP A 113 -8.99 4.77 25.17
CA ASP A 113 -7.91 4.02 25.84
C ASP A 113 -7.27 2.92 24.98
N THR A 114 -7.90 2.56 23.86
CA THR A 114 -7.40 1.52 22.95
C THR A 114 -6.18 2.03 22.19
N PRO A 115 -5.03 1.34 22.25
CA PRO A 115 -3.85 1.74 21.51
C PRO A 115 -4.03 1.56 20.01
N VAL A 116 -3.56 2.54 19.24
CA VAL A 116 -3.52 2.47 17.77
C VAL A 116 -2.08 2.23 17.32
N ILE A 117 -1.91 1.19 16.52
CA ILE A 117 -0.66 0.75 15.91
C ILE A 117 -0.75 1.04 14.42
N VAL A 118 0.31 1.58 13.83
CA VAL A 118 0.39 1.76 12.38
C VAL A 118 1.42 0.80 11.81
N GLN A 119 1.06 0.03 10.79
CA GLN A 119 1.98 -0.85 10.07
C GLN A 119 2.05 -0.43 8.61
N GLY A 120 3.24 -0.22 8.08
CA GLY A 120 3.44 0.22 6.71
C GLY A 120 4.34 -0.75 5.93
N HIS A 121 3.93 -1.14 4.73
CA HIS A 121 4.74 -1.98 3.83
C HIS A 121 5.42 -1.14 2.73
N SER A 122 6.73 -1.32 2.51
CA SER A 122 7.49 -0.62 1.45
C SER A 122 7.28 0.91 1.51
N MET A 123 6.75 1.58 0.47
CA MET A 123 6.37 3.00 0.54
C MET A 123 5.40 3.30 1.69
N GLY A 124 4.50 2.38 2.02
CA GLY A 124 3.59 2.52 3.15
C GLY A 124 4.33 2.71 4.48
N SER A 125 5.58 2.25 4.60
CA SER A 125 6.44 2.55 5.76
C SER A 125 6.78 4.04 5.85
N TYR A 126 7.07 4.70 4.73
CA TYR A 126 7.30 6.15 4.71
C TYR A 126 6.03 6.92 5.11
N VAL A 127 4.88 6.53 4.53
CA VAL A 127 3.58 7.13 4.89
C VAL A 127 3.27 6.94 6.38
N ALA A 128 3.54 5.75 6.95
CA ALA A 128 3.33 5.48 8.37
C ALA A 128 4.17 6.41 9.27
N LEU A 129 5.39 6.75 8.87
CA LEU A 129 6.25 7.66 9.61
C LEU A 129 5.79 9.12 9.48
N GLU A 130 5.31 9.53 8.32
CA GLU A 130 4.67 10.84 8.15
C GLU A 130 3.41 10.97 9.02
N LEU A 131 2.59 9.91 9.12
CA LEU A 131 1.45 9.90 10.05
C LEU A 131 1.90 10.00 11.51
N LEU A 132 2.93 9.26 11.92
CA LEU A 132 3.50 9.35 13.27
C LEU A 132 3.99 10.76 13.59
N ARG A 133 4.59 11.44 12.61
CA ARG A 133 5.05 12.82 12.76
C ARG A 133 3.89 13.81 12.92
N MET A 134 2.83 13.65 12.13
CA MET A 134 1.68 14.56 12.15
C MET A 134 0.74 14.31 13.35
N HIS A 135 0.70 13.07 13.86
CA HIS A 135 -0.23 12.64 14.90
C HIS A 135 0.44 11.75 15.97
N PRO A 136 1.52 12.21 16.63
CA PRO A 136 2.29 11.38 17.56
C PRO A 136 1.48 10.91 18.77
N GLU A 137 0.48 11.67 19.20
CA GLU A 137 -0.44 11.33 20.28
C GLU A 137 -1.47 10.26 19.92
N MET A 138 -1.80 10.09 18.63
CA MET A 138 -2.74 9.06 18.20
C MET A 138 -2.09 7.70 18.05
N ILE A 139 -0.77 7.64 17.84
CA ILE A 139 -0.06 6.42 17.44
C ILE A 139 0.85 5.92 18.57
N GLN A 140 0.55 4.74 19.09
CA GLN A 140 1.36 4.10 20.12
C GLN A 140 2.68 3.56 19.54
N SER A 141 2.61 2.82 18.44
CA SER A 141 3.78 2.22 17.79
C SER A 141 3.62 2.14 16.28
N VAL A 142 4.78 2.05 15.60
CA VAL A 142 4.86 1.90 14.15
C VAL A 142 5.68 0.67 13.79
N HIS A 143 5.14 -0.20 12.94
CA HIS A 143 5.81 -1.40 12.45
C HIS A 143 6.10 -1.26 10.95
N LEU A 144 7.38 -1.31 10.55
CA LEU A 144 7.80 -1.09 9.17
C LEU A 144 8.17 -2.43 8.51
N LEU A 145 7.39 -2.85 7.51
CA LEU A 145 7.62 -4.09 6.78
C LEU A 145 8.39 -3.82 5.50
N PHE A 146 9.62 -4.32 5.43
CA PHE A 146 10.54 -4.11 4.29
C PHE A 146 10.63 -2.63 3.88
N PRO A 147 11.06 -1.76 4.82
CA PRO A 147 10.95 -0.32 4.69
C PRO A 147 11.66 0.25 3.45
N ALA A 148 10.96 1.10 2.71
CA ALA A 148 11.53 1.90 1.65
C ALA A 148 11.76 3.33 2.18
N LEU A 149 12.85 3.55 2.93
CA LEU A 149 13.08 4.77 3.71
C LEU A 149 14.22 5.67 3.21
N CYS A 150 15.17 5.13 2.46
CA CYS A 150 16.26 5.92 1.89
C CYS A 150 16.74 5.31 0.57
N HIS A 151 17.20 6.19 -0.32
CA HIS A 151 17.93 5.85 -1.54
C HIS A 151 17.25 4.84 -2.50
N ILE A 152 15.92 4.80 -2.55
CA ILE A 152 15.18 3.92 -3.48
C ILE A 152 15.62 4.23 -4.94
N GLY A 153 15.88 5.51 -5.25
CA GLY A 153 16.40 5.98 -6.53
C GLY A 153 17.76 5.40 -6.97
N ARG A 154 18.60 4.93 -6.03
CA ARG A 154 19.94 4.39 -6.32
C ARG A 154 19.97 2.87 -6.46
N ALA A 155 18.86 2.18 -6.17
CA ALA A 155 18.77 0.74 -6.36
C ALA A 155 18.92 0.36 -7.84
N PRO A 156 19.68 -0.70 -8.21
CA PRO A 156 19.85 -1.13 -9.60
C PRO A 156 18.51 -1.37 -10.32
N GLN A 157 17.50 -1.86 -9.59
CA GLN A 157 16.14 -2.08 -10.08
C GLN A 157 15.40 -0.77 -10.40
N ALA A 158 15.63 0.31 -9.64
CA ALA A 158 15.00 1.61 -9.91
C ALA A 158 15.45 2.22 -11.25
N ARG A 159 16.68 1.92 -11.71
CA ARG A 159 17.17 2.35 -13.02
C ARG A 159 16.41 1.67 -14.16
N PHE A 160 16.04 0.40 -13.99
CA PHE A 160 15.20 -0.33 -14.94
C PHE A 160 13.77 0.24 -14.92
N THR A 161 13.19 0.44 -13.74
CA THR A 161 11.83 0.97 -13.60
C THR A 161 11.69 2.39 -14.14
N ARG A 162 12.73 3.25 -14.04
CA ARG A 162 12.77 4.57 -14.68
C ARG A 162 12.59 4.53 -16.20
N ARG A 163 13.00 3.45 -16.87
CA ARG A 163 12.78 3.27 -18.32
C ARG A 163 11.30 3.06 -18.66
N TRP A 164 10.52 2.49 -17.74
CA TRP A 164 9.07 2.32 -17.85
C TRP A 164 8.28 3.62 -17.62
N LEU A 165 8.92 4.62 -17.00
CA LEU A 165 8.36 5.94 -16.76
C LEU A 165 8.58 6.91 -17.93
N TRP A 166 9.23 6.46 -19.01
CA TRP A 166 9.37 7.26 -20.23
C TRP A 166 8.00 7.51 -20.87
N PRO A 167 7.61 8.75 -21.25
CA PRO A 167 6.24 9.06 -21.62
C PRO A 167 5.62 8.21 -22.75
N PRO A 168 6.34 7.86 -23.84
CA PRO A 168 5.81 6.94 -24.83
C PRO A 168 5.44 5.56 -24.25
N TRP A 169 6.18 5.11 -23.24
CA TRP A 169 5.93 3.84 -22.56
C TRP A 169 4.73 3.91 -21.62
N LEU A 170 4.51 5.06 -20.96
CA LEU A 170 3.29 5.29 -20.19
C LEU A 170 2.03 5.32 -21.07
N VAL A 171 2.11 5.92 -22.26
CA VAL A 171 0.99 5.92 -23.23
C VAL A 171 0.75 4.49 -23.74
N PHE A 172 1.80 3.77 -24.09
CA PHE A 172 1.69 2.37 -24.51
C PHE A 172 1.05 1.48 -23.43
N LEU A 173 1.52 1.56 -22.19
CA LEU A 173 0.97 0.78 -21.07
C LEU A 173 -0.51 1.10 -20.82
N GLN A 174 -0.93 2.36 -21.00
CA GLN A 174 -2.35 2.73 -20.92
C GLN A 174 -3.17 2.09 -22.05
N LEU A 175 -2.66 2.08 -23.28
CA LEU A 175 -3.34 1.44 -24.41
C LEU A 175 -3.47 -0.08 -24.18
N VAL A 176 -2.41 -0.73 -23.71
CA VAL A 176 -2.44 -2.15 -23.33
C VAL A 176 -3.44 -2.38 -22.21
N SER A 177 -3.41 -1.55 -21.16
CA SER A 177 -4.34 -1.63 -20.04
C SER A 177 -5.79 -1.47 -20.49
N TRP A 178 -6.07 -0.53 -21.39
CA TRP A 178 -7.39 -0.31 -21.97
C TRP A 178 -7.87 -1.51 -22.79
N LEU A 179 -6.97 -2.11 -23.58
CA LEU A 179 -7.27 -3.33 -24.34
C LEU A 179 -7.58 -4.50 -23.39
N LEU A 180 -6.74 -4.70 -22.36
CA LEU A 180 -6.97 -5.73 -21.34
C LEU A 180 -8.31 -5.52 -20.64
N ALA A 181 -8.70 -4.28 -20.35
CA ALA A 181 -9.98 -3.95 -19.72
C ALA A 181 -11.20 -4.41 -20.54
N ARG A 182 -11.06 -4.50 -21.87
CA ARG A 182 -12.12 -4.97 -22.79
C ARG A 182 -12.14 -6.48 -22.97
N LEU A 183 -11.04 -7.16 -22.67
CA LEU A 183 -10.97 -8.63 -22.73
C LEU A 183 -11.61 -9.27 -21.48
N PRO A 184 -12.02 -10.54 -21.54
CA PRO A 184 -12.49 -11.27 -20.36
C PRO A 184 -11.43 -11.32 -19.26
N LEU A 185 -11.84 -11.20 -17.99
CA LEU A 185 -10.91 -11.22 -16.85
C LEU A 185 -10.02 -12.48 -16.85
N ALA A 186 -10.55 -13.63 -17.25
CA ALA A 186 -9.80 -14.88 -17.34
C ALA A 186 -8.53 -14.79 -18.20
N TRP A 187 -8.53 -13.94 -19.23
CA TRP A 187 -7.39 -13.76 -20.12
C TRP A 187 -6.29 -12.95 -19.43
N SER A 188 -6.68 -11.86 -18.75
CA SER A 188 -5.75 -11.08 -17.92
C SER A 188 -5.20 -11.93 -16.77
N LEU A 189 -6.02 -12.77 -16.14
CA LEU A 189 -5.58 -13.70 -15.10
C LEU A 189 -4.55 -14.71 -15.63
N GLY A 190 -4.83 -15.34 -16.77
CA GLY A 190 -3.89 -16.27 -17.40
C GLY A 190 -2.57 -15.59 -17.75
N LEU A 191 -2.62 -14.38 -18.30
CA LEU A 191 -1.43 -13.58 -18.59
C LEU A 191 -0.61 -13.27 -17.33
N VAL A 192 -1.27 -12.77 -16.28
CA VAL A 192 -0.60 -12.47 -15.01
C VAL A 192 0.01 -13.73 -14.40
N TYR A 193 -0.74 -14.84 -14.39
CA TYR A 193 -0.26 -16.11 -13.88
C TYR A 193 1.00 -16.58 -14.63
N MET A 194 0.99 -16.55 -15.96
CA MET A 194 2.14 -16.95 -16.78
C MET A 194 3.36 -16.04 -16.59
N LEU A 195 3.16 -14.72 -16.46
CA LEU A 195 4.27 -13.76 -16.36
C LEU A 195 4.87 -13.67 -14.95
N THR A 196 4.04 -13.85 -13.92
CA THR A 196 4.43 -13.55 -12.52
C THR A 196 4.52 -14.77 -11.63
N GLY A 197 3.93 -15.91 -12.02
CA GLY A 197 3.83 -17.10 -11.18
C GLY A 197 3.00 -16.90 -9.90
N GLN A 198 2.27 -15.78 -9.77
CA GLN A 198 1.45 -15.49 -8.60
C GLN A 198 0.34 -16.52 -8.39
N THR A 199 -0.01 -16.79 -7.13
CA THR A 199 -1.19 -17.61 -6.83
C THR A 199 -2.47 -16.92 -7.34
N ARG A 200 -3.55 -17.69 -7.55
CA ARG A 200 -4.81 -17.17 -8.12
C ARG A 200 -5.35 -15.92 -7.39
N PRO A 201 -5.36 -15.85 -6.04
CA PRO A 201 -5.83 -14.65 -5.33
C PRO A 201 -5.01 -13.39 -5.67
N PHE A 202 -3.67 -13.47 -5.62
CA PHE A 202 -2.81 -12.32 -5.94
C PHE A 202 -2.89 -11.95 -7.42
N ALA A 203 -2.85 -12.95 -8.30
CA ALA A 203 -2.96 -12.74 -9.74
C ALA A 203 -4.27 -12.04 -10.11
N ARG A 204 -5.36 -12.30 -9.37
CA ARG A 204 -6.64 -11.61 -9.56
C ARG A 204 -6.56 -10.14 -9.24
N VAL A 205 -5.94 -9.77 -8.13
CA VAL A 205 -5.84 -8.36 -7.77
C VAL A 205 -4.85 -7.63 -8.70
N THR A 206 -3.76 -8.27 -9.13
CA THR A 206 -2.87 -7.69 -10.15
C THR A 206 -3.56 -7.57 -11.51
N ALA A 207 -4.36 -8.56 -11.92
CA ALA A 207 -5.19 -8.46 -13.12
C ALA A 207 -6.18 -7.30 -13.05
N GLU A 208 -6.81 -7.08 -11.88
CA GLU A 208 -7.73 -5.97 -11.64
C GLU A 208 -7.02 -4.60 -11.78
N LEU A 209 -5.79 -4.49 -11.27
CA LEU A 209 -4.95 -3.29 -11.41
C LEU A 209 -4.57 -3.02 -12.88
N ILE A 210 -4.01 -3.99 -13.59
CA ILE A 210 -3.52 -3.77 -14.98
C ILE A 210 -4.66 -3.54 -15.97
N ARG A 211 -5.91 -3.84 -15.60
CA ARG A 211 -7.12 -3.55 -16.38
C ARG A 211 -7.70 -2.15 -16.10
N ARG A 212 -7.09 -1.37 -15.22
CA ARG A 212 -7.51 -0.01 -14.86
C ARG A 212 -6.41 0.97 -15.27
N PRO A 213 -6.49 1.59 -16.46
CA PRO A 213 -5.40 2.41 -17.00
C PRO A 213 -4.96 3.54 -16.07
N HIS A 214 -5.92 4.23 -15.45
CA HIS A 214 -5.63 5.31 -14.50
C HIS A 214 -4.95 4.81 -13.22
N ALA A 215 -5.31 3.61 -12.76
CA ALA A 215 -4.68 2.99 -11.59
C ALA A 215 -3.25 2.56 -11.86
N LEU A 216 -3.00 1.99 -13.04
CA LEU A 216 -1.66 1.63 -13.48
C LEU A 216 -0.76 2.86 -13.62
N VAL A 217 -1.25 3.93 -14.25
CA VAL A 217 -0.50 5.19 -14.36
C VAL A 217 -0.27 5.83 -13.01
N THR A 218 -1.29 5.88 -12.14
CA THR A 218 -1.13 6.42 -10.79
C THR A 218 -0.07 5.64 -10.03
N ALA A 219 -0.08 4.30 -10.08
CA ALA A 219 0.95 3.47 -9.44
C ALA A 219 2.37 3.80 -9.95
N LEU A 220 2.54 3.94 -11.26
CA LEU A 220 3.83 4.29 -11.86
C LEU A 220 4.28 5.72 -11.53
N CYS A 221 3.38 6.70 -11.58
CA CYS A 221 3.70 8.09 -11.22
C CYS A 221 3.99 8.24 -9.72
N THR A 222 3.21 7.57 -8.85
CA THR A 222 3.51 7.53 -7.41
C THR A 222 4.87 6.88 -7.16
N PHE A 223 5.23 5.82 -7.89
CA PHE A 223 6.56 5.24 -7.81
C PHE A 223 7.66 6.23 -8.22
N TYR A 224 7.42 7.06 -9.24
CA TYR A 224 8.35 8.12 -9.61
C TYR A 224 8.52 9.15 -8.48
N ASP A 225 7.42 9.59 -7.87
CA ASP A 225 7.44 10.50 -6.71
C ASP A 225 8.26 9.89 -5.57
N GLU A 226 8.06 8.59 -5.27
CA GLU A 226 8.83 7.86 -4.26
C GLU A 226 10.34 7.94 -4.53
N LEU A 227 10.77 7.69 -5.78
CA LEU A 227 12.19 7.76 -6.16
C LEU A 227 12.78 9.16 -6.00
N CYS A 228 11.96 10.20 -6.14
CA CYS A 228 12.39 11.60 -6.11
C CYS A 228 12.30 12.20 -4.69
N MET A 229 11.31 11.81 -3.90
CA MET A 229 11.04 12.39 -2.58
C MET A 229 11.66 11.58 -1.43
N ILE A 230 11.76 10.25 -1.55
CA ILE A 230 12.34 9.37 -0.52
C ILE A 230 13.85 9.22 -0.77
N GLN A 231 14.58 10.30 -0.53
CA GLN A 231 16.04 10.32 -0.74
C GLN A 231 16.79 9.91 0.53
N ASP A 232 16.43 10.52 1.67
CA ASP A 232 17.06 10.30 2.97
C ASP A 232 16.00 10.12 4.05
N ILE A 233 16.35 9.43 5.14
CA ILE A 233 15.49 9.36 6.33
C ILE A 233 15.52 10.75 6.97
N PRO A 234 14.39 11.46 7.09
CA PRO A 234 14.42 12.81 7.65
C PRO A 234 14.93 12.79 9.09
N ASP A 235 15.78 13.77 9.47
CA ASP A 235 16.41 13.82 10.81
C ASP A 235 15.39 13.78 11.96
N HIS A 236 14.21 14.37 11.73
CA HIS A 236 13.12 14.38 12.70
C HIS A 236 12.46 12.99 12.87
N VAL A 237 12.42 12.16 11.82
CA VAL A 237 11.95 10.77 11.92
C VAL A 237 12.93 9.98 12.78
N VAL A 238 14.23 10.19 12.57
CA VAL A 238 15.27 9.58 13.42
C VAL A 238 15.09 10.02 14.87
N ALA A 239 14.82 11.31 15.11
CA ALA A 239 14.60 11.84 16.45
C ALA A 239 13.34 11.25 17.14
N CYS A 240 12.21 11.19 16.44
CA CYS A 240 10.95 10.65 16.99
C CYS A 240 10.95 9.13 17.13
N ALA A 241 11.68 8.42 16.28
CA ALA A 241 11.72 6.95 16.27
C ALA A 241 12.85 6.37 17.11
N LYS A 242 13.86 7.17 17.54
CA LYS A 242 15.08 6.68 18.21
C LYS A 242 14.80 5.72 19.37
N ASP A 243 13.83 6.07 20.21
CA ASP A 243 13.46 5.28 21.40
C ASP A 243 12.34 4.25 21.12
N LYS A 244 11.85 4.19 19.89
CA LYS A 244 10.72 3.34 19.44
C LYS A 244 11.11 2.32 18.36
N ILE A 245 12.36 2.33 17.90
CA ILE A 245 12.88 1.34 16.94
C ILE A 245 13.20 0.05 17.70
N VAL A 246 12.38 -0.98 17.50
CA VAL A 246 12.70 -2.34 17.90
C VAL A 246 13.24 -3.08 16.67
N PRO A 247 14.56 -3.32 16.56
CA PRO A 247 15.10 -4.09 15.46
C PRO A 247 14.57 -5.52 15.54
N MET A 248 13.98 -5.99 14.44
CA MET A 248 13.52 -7.37 14.35
C MET A 248 14.74 -8.28 14.39
N GLN A 249 14.81 -9.15 15.41
CA GLN A 249 15.88 -10.14 15.50
C GLN A 249 15.80 -11.07 14.27
N PRO A 250 16.93 -11.35 13.59
CA PRO A 250 16.91 -12.27 12.47
C PRO A 250 16.39 -13.64 12.93
N TRP A 251 15.44 -14.19 12.18
CA TRP A 251 14.86 -15.50 12.48
C TRP A 251 16.00 -16.54 12.62
N PRO A 252 16.04 -17.33 13.70
CA PRO A 252 17.08 -18.34 13.88
C PRO A 252 17.07 -19.30 12.70
N ARG A 253 18.23 -19.46 12.03
CA ARG A 253 18.38 -20.35 10.86
C ARG A 253 18.01 -21.82 11.14
N SER A 254 17.82 -22.20 12.41
CA SER A 254 17.49 -23.55 12.89
C SER A 254 16.00 -23.92 12.79
N GLN A 255 15.09 -22.98 12.52
CA GLN A 255 13.66 -23.26 12.35
C GLN A 255 13.19 -23.16 10.89
N ARG A 256 14.04 -23.54 9.92
CA ARG A 256 13.54 -23.89 8.59
C ARG A 256 12.69 -25.14 8.76
N ILE A 257 11.38 -24.98 8.60
CA ILE A 257 10.42 -26.08 8.50
C ILE A 257 11.01 -27.09 7.54
N GLY A 258 11.30 -28.28 8.06
CA GLY A 258 11.84 -29.38 7.29
C GLY A 258 10.98 -29.64 6.07
N SER A 259 11.64 -29.79 4.94
CA SER A 259 11.10 -30.40 3.74
C SER A 259 10.65 -31.82 4.08
N THR A 260 9.40 -31.99 4.46
CA THR A 260 8.70 -33.27 4.39
C THR A 260 7.44 -33.08 3.57
N LEU A 261 7.65 -32.94 2.26
CA LEU A 261 6.74 -33.43 1.24
C LEU A 261 7.44 -34.66 0.65
N THR A 262 7.17 -35.82 1.24
CA THR A 262 7.19 -37.11 0.55
C THR A 262 5.84 -37.33 -0.08
#